data_AF-A0A959WQJ4-F1
#
_entry.id   AF-A0A959WQJ4-F1
#
_cell.length_a   1.000
_cell.length_b   1.000
_cell.length_c   1.000
_cell.angle_alpha   90.00
_cell.angle_beta   90.00
_cell.angle_gamma   90.00
#
_symmetry.space_group_name_H-M   'P 1'
#
loop_
_entity.id
_entity.type
_entity.pdbx_description
1 polymer ?
#
loop_
_entity_poly.entity_id
_entity_poly.type
_entity_poly.pdbx_seq_one_letter_code
_entity_poly.pdbx_strand_id
1 'polypeptide(L)'
;MRSRRSTGSIRPGCPSWRPATPGGGSSTLNRSPDDPEVPHGGRKDVFVSVDEEDGAYPDGALVVKRGSQGDDPAGLVSVMLKVVNGNPQHGDWIFREYVRPRPDAAYTVLAENEACWSCHDGAGDTDWVFTKADG
;
A
#
# COMPACT_ATOMS: atom_id res chain seq x y z
N MET A 1 23.48 -20.06 -14.32
CA MET A 1 23.85 -18.70 -13.90
C MET A 1 22.83 -18.18 -12.89
N ARG A 2 23.25 -17.61 -11.75
CA ARG A 2 22.34 -16.95 -10.80
C ARG A 2 22.22 -15.48 -11.20
N SER A 3 21.01 -15.04 -11.56
CA SER A 3 20.73 -13.64 -11.92
C SER A 3 20.88 -12.73 -10.70
N ARG A 4 21.52 -11.57 -10.90
CA ARG A 4 21.71 -10.54 -9.88
C ARG A 4 20.36 -9.92 -9.54
N ARG A 5 19.96 -9.96 -8.26
CA ARG A 5 18.91 -9.09 -7.72
C ARG A 5 19.35 -7.65 -7.92
N SER A 6 18.64 -6.90 -8.75
CA SER A 6 18.85 -5.47 -8.89
C SER A 6 18.33 -4.80 -7.61
N THR A 7 19.24 -4.38 -6.74
CA THR A 7 18.92 -3.49 -5.62
C THR A 7 18.67 -2.10 -6.19
N GLY A 8 17.42 -1.82 -6.56
CA GLY A 8 16.98 -0.46 -6.86
C GLY A 8 17.20 0.42 -5.63
N SER A 9 17.89 1.55 -5.81
CA SER A 9 18.20 2.50 -4.75
C SER A 9 16.90 3.08 -4.17
N ILE A 10 16.66 2.82 -2.88
CA ILE A 10 15.54 3.35 -2.10
C ILE A 10 15.59 4.88 -2.12
N ARG A 11 14.49 5.53 -2.56
CA ARG A 11 14.36 7.00 -2.48
C ARG A 11 14.07 7.39 -1.03
N PRO A 12 14.64 8.49 -0.49
CA PRO A 12 14.34 8.97 0.84
C PRO A 12 12.82 9.15 1.04
N GLY A 13 12.25 8.48 2.03
CA GLY A 13 10.83 8.53 2.35
C GLY A 13 9.98 7.37 1.80
N CYS A 14 10.52 6.47 0.97
CA CYS A 14 9.83 5.20 0.72
C CYS A 14 10.12 4.25 1.91
N PRO A 15 9.10 3.61 2.51
CA PRO A 15 9.28 2.77 3.68
C PRO A 15 10.22 1.60 3.40
N SER A 16 11.07 1.28 4.39
CA SER A 16 12.00 0.14 4.29
C SER A 16 11.22 -1.18 4.31
N TRP A 17 11.54 -2.05 3.35
CA TRP A 17 10.86 -3.31 3.10
C TRP A 17 10.88 -4.28 4.30
N ARG A 18 9.71 -4.78 4.72
CA ARG A 18 9.58 -6.03 5.48
C ARG A 18 8.44 -6.86 4.86
N PRO A 19 8.67 -8.15 4.54
CA PRO A 19 7.61 -9.01 4.03
C PRO A 19 6.53 -9.24 5.08
N ALA A 20 5.27 -9.29 4.63
CA ALA A 20 4.13 -9.76 5.41
C ALA A 20 4.41 -11.17 5.95
N THR A 21 3.98 -11.46 7.18
CA THR A 21 3.96 -12.84 7.71
C THR A 21 2.63 -13.49 7.37
N PRO A 22 2.60 -14.78 6.99
CA PRO A 22 1.39 -15.38 6.42
C PRO A 22 0.25 -15.53 7.45
N GLY A 23 -0.99 -15.30 7.02
CA GLY A 23 -2.20 -15.80 7.71
C GLY A 23 -3.52 -15.06 7.41
N GLY A 24 -4.19 -15.47 6.32
CA GLY A 24 -5.61 -15.91 6.24
C GLY A 24 -6.77 -14.96 6.63
N GLY A 25 -7.56 -14.59 5.61
CA GLY A 25 -8.94 -14.07 5.71
C GLY A 25 -9.02 -12.56 5.98
N SER A 26 -9.37 -11.75 4.97
CA SER A 26 -9.12 -10.29 4.98
C SER A 26 -7.70 -10.02 5.52
N SER A 27 -6.74 -10.51 4.75
CA SER A 27 -5.38 -10.79 5.19
C SER A 27 -4.71 -9.50 5.64
N THR A 28 -4.50 -9.32 6.95
CA THR A 28 -3.72 -8.20 7.49
C THR A 28 -2.25 -8.41 7.12
N LEU A 29 -1.76 -7.69 6.10
CA LEU A 29 -0.43 -7.93 5.52
C LEU A 29 0.74 -7.31 6.31
N ASN A 30 0.50 -6.64 7.45
CA ASN A 30 1.57 -6.09 8.29
C ASN A 30 1.31 -6.36 9.78
N ARG A 31 2.02 -7.34 10.35
CA ARG A 31 1.85 -7.74 11.77
C ARG A 31 2.88 -7.12 12.72
N SER A 32 3.90 -6.43 12.20
CA SER A 32 4.92 -5.74 13.00
C SER A 32 4.92 -4.24 12.69
N PRO A 33 4.94 -3.35 13.71
CA PRO A 33 5.02 -1.92 13.47
C PRO A 33 6.40 -1.54 12.90
N ASP A 34 6.39 -0.71 11.87
CA ASP A 34 7.60 -0.04 11.40
C ASP A 34 8.01 1.07 12.37
N ASP A 35 9.25 1.55 12.26
CA ASP A 35 9.74 2.71 13.00
C ASP A 35 8.73 3.88 12.89
N PRO A 36 8.21 4.43 14.00
CA PRO A 36 7.23 5.51 13.94
C PRO A 36 7.78 6.79 13.29
N GLU A 37 9.10 6.95 13.18
CA GLU A 37 9.74 8.16 12.65
C GLU A 37 9.90 8.17 11.12
N VAL A 38 9.62 7.07 10.41
CA VAL A 38 9.66 7.04 8.95
C VAL A 38 8.30 7.39 8.34
N PRO A 39 8.25 7.91 7.09
CA PRO A 39 6.98 8.05 6.38
C PRO A 39 6.25 6.71 6.31
N HIS A 40 4.99 6.71 6.76
CA HIS A 40 4.20 5.52 7.07
C HIS A 40 4.80 4.67 8.21
N GLY A 41 5.23 5.22 9.34
CA GLY A 41 5.65 4.44 10.51
C GLY A 41 4.47 3.75 11.25
N GLY A 42 4.76 2.79 12.13
CA GLY A 42 3.76 2.20 13.03
C GLY A 42 2.98 0.99 12.48
N ARG A 43 1.96 0.57 13.23
CA ARG A 43 1.10 -0.57 12.86
C ARG A 43 0.24 -0.20 11.65
N LYS A 44 0.20 -1.11 10.67
CA LYS A 44 -0.65 -0.98 9.48
C LYS A 44 -1.45 -2.25 9.30
N ASP A 45 -2.75 -2.11 9.08
CA ASP A 45 -3.55 -3.22 8.61
C ASP A 45 -3.88 -2.96 7.13
N VAL A 46 -3.56 -3.94 6.27
CA VAL A 46 -3.86 -3.88 4.83
C VAL A 46 -5.01 -4.83 4.55
N PHE A 47 -5.93 -4.42 3.70
CA PHE A 47 -7.10 -5.18 3.28
C PHE A 47 -7.17 -5.16 1.75
N VAL A 48 -7.57 -6.28 1.17
CA VAL A 48 -7.82 -6.40 -0.27
C VAL A 48 -9.24 -6.91 -0.48
N SER A 49 -9.93 -6.39 -1.50
CA SER A 49 -11.31 -6.81 -1.80
C SER A 49 -11.39 -8.14 -2.55
N VAL A 50 -10.33 -8.49 -3.26
CA VAL A 50 -10.22 -9.65 -4.14
C VAL A 50 -8.74 -10.03 -4.25
N ASP A 51 -8.47 -11.32 -4.43
CA ASP A 51 -7.11 -11.83 -4.63
C ASP A 51 -6.60 -11.48 -6.04
N GLU A 52 -5.28 -11.49 -6.20
CA GLU A 52 -4.64 -11.39 -7.52
C GLU A 52 -4.84 -12.69 -8.30
N GLU A 53 -5.04 -12.57 -9.61
CA GLU A 53 -5.07 -13.69 -10.56
C GLU A 53 -3.88 -13.55 -11.50
N ASP A 54 -3.08 -14.62 -11.62
CA ASP A 54 -1.87 -14.65 -12.47
C ASP A 54 -0.89 -13.48 -12.22
N GLY A 55 -0.84 -12.98 -10.98
CA GLY A 55 0.07 -11.91 -10.55
C GLY A 55 -0.42 -10.49 -10.84
N ALA A 56 -1.70 -10.31 -11.21
CA ALA A 56 -2.34 -9.01 -11.37
C ALA A 56 -3.71 -8.98 -10.68
N TYR A 57 -4.10 -7.81 -10.18
CA TYR A 57 -5.44 -7.62 -9.63
C TYR A 57 -6.43 -7.33 -10.77
N PRO A 58 -7.70 -7.78 -10.66
CA PRO A 58 -8.73 -7.48 -11.64
C PRO A 58 -9.20 -6.02 -11.52
N ASP A 59 -9.81 -5.50 -12.58
CA ASP A 59 -10.48 -4.20 -12.55
C ASP A 59 -11.53 -4.13 -11.44
N GLY A 60 -11.60 -3.01 -10.73
CA GLY A 60 -12.44 -2.83 -9.55
C GLY A 60 -11.83 -3.35 -8.25
N ALA A 61 -10.65 -3.98 -8.29
CA ALA A 61 -9.92 -4.35 -7.08
C ALA A 61 -9.63 -3.13 -6.20
N LEU A 62 -9.83 -3.29 -4.90
CA LEU A 62 -9.61 -2.28 -3.89
C LEU A 62 -8.60 -2.78 -2.86
N VAL A 63 -7.50 -2.03 -2.70
CA VAL A 63 -6.53 -2.22 -1.62
C VAL A 63 -6.67 -1.05 -0.65
N VAL A 64 -6.87 -1.36 0.63
CA VAL A 64 -6.97 -0.36 1.70
C VAL A 64 -5.92 -0.62 2.75
N LYS A 65 -5.06 0.37 3.01
CA LYS A 65 -4.12 0.37 4.13
C LYS A 65 -4.64 1.31 5.20
N ARG A 66 -4.91 0.80 6.39
CA ARG A 66 -5.21 1.58 7.60
C ARG A 66 -3.95 1.71 8.45
N GLY A 67 -3.66 2.91 8.92
CA GLY A 67 -2.59 3.19 9.87
C GLY A 67 -3.01 4.20 10.92
N SER A 68 -2.18 4.32 11.95
CA SER A 68 -2.40 5.27 13.04
C SER A 68 -1.93 6.68 12.67
N GLN A 69 -2.64 7.71 13.15
CA GLN A 69 -2.16 9.10 13.18
C GLN A 69 -2.40 9.65 14.60
N GLY A 70 -1.34 9.96 15.33
CA GLY A 70 -1.44 10.27 16.76
C GLY A 70 -2.07 9.10 17.53
N ASP A 71 -3.07 9.38 18.36
CA ASP A 71 -3.80 8.38 19.16
C ASP A 71 -4.90 7.64 18.37
N ASP A 72 -5.18 8.05 17.13
CA ASP A 72 -6.23 7.44 16.32
C ASP A 72 -5.68 6.26 15.49
N PRO A 73 -6.11 5.01 15.77
CA PRO A 73 -5.62 3.82 15.05
C PRO A 73 -6.10 3.72 13.59
N ALA A 74 -7.01 4.60 13.16
CA ALA A 74 -7.41 4.77 11.77
C ALA A 74 -7.22 6.21 11.30
N GLY A 75 -6.29 6.94 11.92
CA GLY A 75 -6.03 8.33 11.57
C GLY A 75 -5.41 8.51 10.18
N LEU A 76 -4.90 7.44 9.56
CA LEU A 76 -4.41 7.40 8.19
C LEU A 76 -5.06 6.24 7.42
N VAL A 77 -5.56 6.53 6.21
CA VAL A 77 -6.15 5.53 5.30
C VAL A 77 -5.62 5.76 3.90
N SER A 78 -4.90 4.79 3.32
CA SER A 78 -4.50 4.80 1.91
C SER A 78 -5.34 3.82 1.12
N VAL A 79 -5.76 4.23 -0.07
CA VAL A 79 -6.63 3.48 -0.97
C VAL A 79 -5.97 3.37 -2.34
N MET A 80 -5.97 2.17 -2.90
CA MET A 80 -5.66 1.91 -4.30
C MET A 80 -6.90 1.28 -4.94
N LEU A 81 -7.45 1.89 -5.97
CA LEU A 81 -8.56 1.34 -6.76
C LEU A 81 -8.07 1.07 -8.17
N LYS A 82 -8.24 -0.16 -8.66
CA LYS A 82 -7.92 -0.51 -10.04
C LYS A 82 -9.07 -0.11 -10.95
N VAL A 83 -8.82 0.77 -11.91
CA VAL A 83 -9.83 1.31 -12.83
C VAL A 83 -9.34 1.13 -14.25
N VAL A 84 -10.11 0.42 -15.07
CA VAL A 84 -9.81 0.20 -16.48
C VAL A 84 -9.43 1.51 -17.20
N ASN A 85 -8.24 1.56 -17.78
CA ASN A 85 -7.65 2.75 -18.42
C ASN A 85 -7.54 4.01 -17.55
N GLY A 86 -7.67 3.89 -16.23
CA GLY A 86 -7.59 5.00 -15.29
C GLY A 86 -6.19 5.56 -15.18
N ASN A 87 -5.18 4.69 -15.28
CA ASN A 87 -3.77 5.07 -15.22
C ASN A 87 -2.85 4.00 -15.85
N PRO A 88 -2.86 3.84 -17.19
CA PRO A 88 -2.19 2.69 -17.84
C PRO A 88 -0.69 2.62 -17.59
N GLN A 89 -0.04 3.75 -17.32
CA GLN A 89 1.40 3.82 -17.03
C GLN A 89 1.76 3.28 -15.64
N HIS A 90 0.76 3.18 -14.75
CA HIS A 90 0.95 2.77 -13.36
C HIS A 90 -0.02 1.64 -12.97
N GLY A 91 -0.22 0.70 -13.89
CA GLY A 91 -1.01 -0.51 -13.65
C GLY A 91 -2.50 -0.25 -13.45
N ASP A 92 -3.02 0.85 -13.98
CA ASP A 92 -4.43 1.27 -13.85
C ASP A 92 -4.90 1.55 -12.42
N TRP A 93 -3.94 1.75 -11.51
CA TRP A 93 -4.22 2.10 -10.13
C TRP A 93 -4.44 3.61 -9.95
N ILE A 94 -5.53 3.94 -9.26
CA ILE A 94 -5.83 5.27 -8.72
C ILE A 94 -5.48 5.25 -7.24
N PHE A 95 -4.56 6.13 -6.83
CA PHE A 95 -4.03 6.17 -5.47
C PHE A 95 -4.54 7.40 -4.71
N ARG A 96 -5.04 7.20 -3.49
CA ARG A 96 -5.39 8.29 -2.57
C ARG A 96 -5.06 7.95 -1.14
N GLU A 97 -4.46 8.89 -0.44
CA GLU A 97 -4.22 8.81 0.99
C GLU A 97 -5.00 9.89 1.72
N TYR A 98 -5.64 9.48 2.81
CA TYR A 98 -6.47 10.30 3.65
C TYR A 98 -5.90 10.33 5.06
N VAL A 99 -6.05 11.47 5.72
CA VAL A 99 -5.76 11.62 7.14
C VAL A 99 -6.91 12.26 7.87
N ARG A 100 -7.00 11.98 9.16
CA ARG A 100 -7.81 12.76 10.09
C ARG A 100 -7.05 12.94 11.41
N PRO A 101 -7.17 14.10 12.07
CA PRO A 101 -6.40 14.39 13.28
C PRO A 101 -6.96 13.74 14.55
N ARG A 102 -8.19 13.23 14.52
CA ARG A 102 -8.89 12.60 15.65
C ARG A 102 -10.08 11.74 15.16
N PRO A 103 -10.57 10.78 15.97
CA PRO A 103 -11.56 9.79 15.53
C PRO A 103 -12.88 10.34 14.99
N ASP A 104 -13.31 11.51 15.47
CA ASP A 104 -14.56 12.16 15.08
C ASP A 104 -14.38 13.29 14.05
N ALA A 105 -13.15 13.53 13.58
CA ALA A 105 -12.89 14.46 12.48
C ALA A 105 -13.17 13.81 11.12
N ALA A 106 -13.57 14.63 10.15
CA ALA A 106 -13.65 14.21 8.77
C ALA A 106 -12.25 13.88 8.22
N TYR A 107 -12.19 12.90 7.31
CA TYR A 107 -10.99 12.66 6.54
C TYR A 107 -10.74 13.77 5.52
N THR A 108 -9.47 14.10 5.32
CA THR A 108 -8.99 14.99 4.27
C THR A 108 -7.96 14.27 3.43
N VAL A 109 -7.91 14.57 2.13
CA VAL A 109 -6.86 14.04 1.25
C VAL A 109 -5.51 14.61 1.68
N LEU A 110 -4.57 13.72 1.97
CA LEU A 110 -3.17 14.05 2.25
C LEU A 110 -2.35 14.06 0.96
N ALA A 111 -2.51 13.03 0.14
CA ALA A 111 -1.75 12.81 -1.08
C ALA A 111 -2.56 11.96 -2.08
N GLU A 112 -2.24 12.08 -3.37
CA GLU A 112 -2.83 11.25 -4.41
C GLU A 112 -1.88 11.05 -5.60
N ASN A 113 -2.17 10.00 -6.39
CA ASN A 113 -1.51 9.69 -7.66
C ASN A 113 0.02 9.75 -7.61
N GLU A 114 0.67 10.72 -8.24
CA GLU A 114 2.14 10.78 -8.39
C GLU A 114 2.90 10.70 -7.08
N ALA A 115 2.38 11.32 -6.02
CA ALA A 115 2.95 11.22 -4.69
C ALA A 115 2.99 9.76 -4.18
N CYS A 116 2.05 8.94 -4.62
CA CYS A 116 1.94 7.54 -4.24
C CYS A 116 2.63 6.60 -5.23
N TRP A 117 2.29 6.71 -6.53
CA TRP A 117 2.82 5.79 -7.54
C TRP A 117 4.35 5.91 -7.67
N SER A 118 4.95 7.07 -7.39
CA SER A 118 6.41 7.22 -7.48
C SER A 118 7.20 6.37 -6.48
N CYS A 119 6.62 5.96 -5.35
CA CYS A 119 7.20 4.92 -4.48
C CYS A 119 6.74 3.51 -4.89
N HIS A 120 5.50 3.34 -5.36
CA HIS A 120 4.96 2.05 -5.80
C HIS A 120 5.55 1.56 -7.13
N ASP A 121 6.27 2.40 -7.87
CA ASP A 121 7.03 2.03 -9.07
C ASP A 121 8.02 0.88 -8.80
N GLY A 122 8.60 0.86 -7.59
CA GLY A 122 9.44 -0.24 -7.12
C GLY A 122 8.70 -1.58 -6.93
N ALA A 123 7.37 -1.57 -6.98
CA ALA A 123 6.49 -2.75 -6.92
C ALA A 123 5.78 -3.01 -8.25
N GLY A 124 6.25 -2.45 -9.37
CA GLY A 124 5.64 -2.68 -10.69
C GLY A 124 5.55 -4.17 -11.08
N ASP A 125 6.52 -4.99 -10.65
CA ASP A 125 6.54 -6.44 -10.88
C ASP A 125 5.49 -7.23 -10.07
N THR A 126 4.84 -6.59 -9.08
CA THR A 126 3.79 -7.18 -8.24
C THR A 126 2.50 -6.37 -8.35
N ASP A 127 2.22 -5.91 -9.57
CA ASP A 127 1.07 -5.07 -9.91
C ASP A 127 0.90 -3.90 -8.96
N TRP A 128 2.00 -3.22 -8.65
CA TRP A 128 2.08 -2.02 -7.79
C TRP A 128 1.68 -2.24 -6.33
N VAL A 129 1.45 -3.49 -5.88
CA VAL A 129 1.11 -3.81 -4.49
C VAL A 129 2.30 -4.48 -3.81
N PHE A 130 2.79 -3.89 -2.71
CA PHE A 130 4.00 -4.38 -2.01
C PHE A 130 3.84 -5.71 -1.28
N THR A 131 2.60 -6.12 -1.04
CA THR A 131 2.25 -7.27 -0.20
C THR A 131 1.41 -8.24 -1.01
N LYS A 132 1.78 -9.52 -1.02
CA LYS A 132 0.93 -10.57 -1.59
C LYS A 132 -0.17 -10.93 -0.61
N ALA A 133 -1.41 -11.05 -1.09
CA ALA A 133 -2.46 -11.73 -0.35
C ALA A 133 -2.09 -13.21 -0.25
N ASP A 134 -2.16 -13.80 0.95
CA ASP A 134 -2.00 -15.24 1.09
C ASP A 134 -3.22 -15.94 0.49
N GLY A 135 -2.99 -16.92 -0.38
CA GLY A 135 -4.00 -17.87 -0.86
C GLY A 135 -4.29 -18.99 0.13
#